data_AF-A0A2X3JE83-F1
#
_entry.id   AF-A0A2X3JE83-F1
#
_cell.length_a   1.000
_cell.length_b   1.000
_cell.length_c   1.000
_cell.angle_alpha   90.00
_cell.angle_beta   90.00
_cell.angle_gamma   90.00
#
_symmetry.space_group_name_H-M   'P 1'
#
loop_
_entity.id
_entity.type
_entity.pdbx_description
1 polymer ?
#
loop_
_entity_poly.entity_id
_entity_poly.type
_entity_poly.pdbx_seq_one_letter_code
_entity_poly.pdbx_strand_id
1 'polypeptide(L)'
;MVMKKLPSWARLPVLRRWTRHNVFFASTRNTPTYAFGGLNAFDPSQGNLLLPRLEWRRCGGKATLRLTLFSESSLQHDAIQAREFIATLVSIKPLPGLHLTTTREQHWPDKTGWTQLIELATKTIAEGSSTKWCSLGQLTCISQVRSTRRR
;
A
#
# COMPACT_ATOMS: atom_id res chain seq x y z
N MET A 1 23.60 18.29 -6.31
CA MET A 1 22.99 17.00 -5.92
C MET A 1 22.31 17.19 -4.56
N VAL A 2 21.01 17.49 -4.53
CA VAL A 2 20.30 17.83 -3.29
C VAL A 2 19.50 16.61 -2.85
N MET A 3 19.97 15.93 -1.79
CA MET A 3 19.19 14.89 -1.12
C MET A 3 18.00 15.57 -0.42
N LYS A 4 16.78 15.29 -0.91
CA LYS A 4 15.55 15.69 -0.21
C LYS A 4 15.46 14.88 1.09
N LYS A 5 15.60 15.56 2.23
CA LYS A 5 15.29 15.00 3.56
C LYS A 5 13.87 14.44 3.56
N LEU A 6 13.73 13.17 3.95
CA LEU A 6 12.43 12.54 4.20
C LEU A 6 11.71 13.24 5.37
N PRO A 7 10.38 13.45 5.27
CA PRO A 7 9.58 14.09 6.32
C PRO A 7 9.47 13.24 7.60
N SER A 8 9.29 13.89 8.75
CA SER A 8 9.41 13.30 10.10
C SER A 8 8.44 12.16 10.43
N TRP A 9 7.30 12.04 9.72
CA TRP A 9 6.35 10.94 9.88
C TRP A 9 6.86 9.61 9.31
N ALA A 10 7.94 9.62 8.52
CA ALA A 10 8.62 8.41 8.05
C ALA A 10 9.42 7.68 9.16
N ARG A 11 9.37 8.17 10.41
CA ARG A 11 10.00 7.55 11.59
C ARG A 11 8.98 6.93 12.56
N LEU A 12 7.94 6.30 12.04
CA LEU A 12 7.13 5.38 12.85
C LEU A 12 7.71 3.97 12.70
N PRO A 13 8.00 3.22 13.78
CA PRO A 13 8.64 1.90 13.72
C PRO A 13 7.71 0.79 13.18
N VAL A 14 6.67 1.12 12.41
CA VAL A 14 5.52 0.22 12.13
C VAL A 14 5.62 -0.48 10.77
N LEU A 15 6.67 -0.23 9.97
CA LEU A 15 6.94 -1.03 8.77
C LEU A 15 8.19 -1.88 8.96
N ARG A 16 8.01 -3.11 9.44
CA ARG A 16 9.01 -4.15 9.15
C ARG A 16 8.77 -4.60 7.71
N ARG A 17 9.70 -4.23 6.83
CA ARG A 17 9.74 -4.66 5.43
C ARG A 17 10.18 -6.12 5.40
N TRP A 18 9.26 -7.03 5.08
CA TRP A 18 9.57 -8.46 4.96
C TRP A 18 9.84 -8.80 3.50
N THR A 19 11.07 -9.21 3.17
CA THR A 19 11.48 -9.56 1.79
C THR A 19 11.44 -11.07 1.49
N ARG A 20 10.91 -11.91 2.39
CA ARG A 20 10.72 -13.35 2.12
C ARG A 20 9.37 -13.85 2.62
N HIS A 21 8.43 -13.94 1.68
CA HIS A 21 7.01 -14.18 1.87
C HIS A 21 6.62 -15.54 2.50
N ASN A 22 7.49 -16.57 2.51
CA ASN A 22 7.08 -17.94 2.88
C ASN A 22 7.59 -18.48 4.23
N VAL A 23 8.53 -17.82 4.91
CA VAL A 23 9.17 -18.41 6.11
C VAL A 23 8.33 -18.24 7.38
N PHE A 24 7.62 -17.12 7.53
CA PHE A 24 6.81 -16.85 8.72
C PHE A 24 5.51 -17.67 8.79
N PHE A 25 4.91 -18.00 7.65
CA PHE A 25 3.69 -18.82 7.59
C PHE A 25 3.93 -20.24 8.09
N ALA A 26 5.11 -20.80 7.83
CA ALA A 26 5.42 -22.18 8.18
C ALA A 26 5.59 -22.42 9.69
N SER A 27 5.93 -21.38 10.47
CA SER A 27 6.23 -21.46 11.91
C SER A 27 5.03 -21.23 12.83
N THR A 28 3.89 -20.76 12.31
CA THR A 28 2.71 -20.35 13.12
C THR A 28 1.49 -21.26 12.97
N ARG A 29 1.66 -22.49 12.44
CA ARG A 29 0.60 -23.45 12.05
C ARG A 29 -0.48 -23.76 13.10
N ASN A 30 -0.28 -23.42 14.37
CA ASN A 30 -1.20 -23.75 15.47
C ASN A 30 -2.04 -22.57 15.99
N THR A 31 -2.13 -21.48 15.21
CA THR A 31 -2.88 -20.27 15.61
C THR A 31 -3.98 -19.96 14.59
N PRO A 32 -5.13 -19.38 15.01
CA PRO A 32 -6.19 -19.00 14.10
C PRO A 32 -5.63 -18.04 13.03
N THR A 33 -6.05 -18.25 11.78
CA THR A 33 -5.53 -17.60 10.56
C THR A 33 -5.14 -16.14 10.79
N TYR A 34 -3.85 -15.83 10.78
CA TYR A 34 -3.39 -14.45 10.72
C TYR A 34 -3.68 -13.89 9.32
N ALA A 35 -4.55 -12.89 9.24
CA ALA A 35 -4.62 -12.05 8.06
C ALA A 35 -3.39 -11.14 8.01
N PHE A 36 -2.66 -11.21 6.92
CA PHE A 36 -1.65 -10.21 6.57
C PHE A 36 -2.33 -9.15 5.71
N GLY A 37 -2.08 -7.88 6.03
CA GLY A 37 -2.46 -6.76 5.17
C GLY A 37 -1.29 -6.38 4.27
N GLY A 38 -1.55 -5.85 3.08
CA GLY A 38 -0.48 -5.29 2.26
C GLY A 38 -0.77 -5.24 0.77
N LEU A 39 0.32 -5.04 0.01
CA LEU A 39 0.30 -4.87 -1.44
C LEU A 39 1.37 -5.75 -2.08
N ASN A 40 1.06 -6.33 -3.24
CA ASN A 40 2.05 -6.91 -4.15
C ASN A 40 2.27 -5.92 -5.31
N ALA A 41 3.52 -5.79 -5.76
CA ALA A 41 3.81 -5.04 -6.96
C ALA A 41 3.36 -5.80 -8.22
N PHE A 42 3.48 -5.15 -9.38
CA PHE A 42 3.24 -5.83 -10.66
C PHE A 42 4.22 -6.99 -10.87
N ASP A 43 5.49 -6.82 -10.49
CA ASP A 43 6.40 -7.94 -10.29
C ASP A 43 6.02 -8.67 -9.00
N PRO A 44 5.53 -9.92 -9.07
CA PRO A 44 5.02 -10.65 -7.92
C PRO A 44 6.13 -11.04 -6.93
N SER A 45 7.41 -10.94 -7.31
CA SER A 45 8.53 -11.15 -6.39
C SER A 45 8.66 -10.02 -5.37
N GLN A 46 8.07 -8.85 -5.65
CA GLN A 46 8.14 -7.65 -4.83
C GLN A 46 6.79 -7.40 -4.12
N GLY A 47 6.84 -7.25 -2.81
CA GLY A 47 5.67 -6.99 -1.99
C GLY A 47 5.99 -6.15 -0.76
N ASN A 48 4.94 -5.55 -0.20
CA ASN A 48 4.98 -4.89 1.10
C ASN A 48 3.80 -5.40 1.93
N LEU A 49 4.06 -6.46 2.69
CA LEU A 49 3.10 -7.09 3.58
C LEU A 49 3.45 -6.76 5.03
N LEU A 50 2.41 -6.62 5.86
CA LEU A 50 2.54 -6.35 7.29
C LEU A 50 1.67 -7.33 8.10
N LEU A 51 2.20 -7.72 9.25
CA LEU A 51 1.41 -8.31 10.33
C LEU A 51 0.86 -7.14 11.16
N PRO A 52 -0.47 -6.89 11.15
CA PRO A 52 -1.02 -5.71 11.81
C PRO A 52 -0.88 -5.83 13.33
N ARG A 53 -0.49 -4.74 13.99
CA ARG A 53 -0.53 -4.65 15.46
C ARG A 53 -1.97 -4.75 15.98
N LEU A 54 -2.88 -4.05 15.30
CA LEU A 54 -4.31 -4.03 15.60
C LEU A 54 -5.10 -4.22 14.30
N GLU A 55 -6.02 -5.18 14.29
CA GLU A 55 -6.91 -5.48 13.17
C GLU A 55 -8.37 -5.35 13.61
N TRP A 56 -9.15 -4.58 12.87
CA TRP A 56 -10.61 -4.61 12.96
C TRP A 56 -11.16 -5.31 11.71
N ARG A 57 -11.87 -6.42 11.92
CA ARG A 57 -12.44 -7.23 10.84
C ARG A 57 -13.91 -7.46 11.06
N ARG A 58 -14.72 -7.24 10.02
CA ARG A 58 -16.16 -7.53 10.03
C ARG A 58 -16.49 -8.61 9.01
N CYS A 59 -17.18 -9.65 9.46
CA CYS A 59 -17.70 -10.74 8.63
C CYS A 59 -19.21 -10.83 8.86
N GLY A 60 -20.01 -10.41 7.88
CA GLY A 60 -21.47 -10.28 8.05
C GLY A 60 -21.82 -9.31 9.17
N GLY A 61 -22.69 -9.74 10.09
CA GLY A 61 -23.12 -8.95 11.26
C GLY A 61 -22.16 -8.96 12.45
N LYS A 62 -21.03 -9.69 12.39
CA LYS A 62 -20.08 -9.80 13.50
C LYS A 62 -18.81 -9.01 13.21
N ALA A 63 -18.35 -8.23 14.19
CA ALA A 63 -17.09 -7.51 14.14
C ALA A 63 -16.15 -8.02 15.24
N THR A 64 -14.87 -8.18 14.89
CA THR A 64 -13.81 -8.63 15.79
C THR A 64 -12.69 -7.59 15.78
N LEU A 65 -12.22 -7.22 16.97
CA LEU A 65 -11.00 -6.44 17.16
C LEU A 65 -9.91 -7.37 17.70
N ARG A 66 -8.78 -7.43 17.01
CA ARG A 66 -7.65 -8.32 17.33
C ARG A 66 -6.37 -7.52 17.53
N LEU A 67 -5.74 -7.70 18.69
CA LEU A 67 -4.40 -7.18 19.00
C LEU A 67 -3.41 -8.35 18.90
N THR A 68 -2.35 -8.18 18.11
CA THR A 68 -1.32 -9.22 17.93
C THR A 68 -0.07 -8.83 18.70
N LEU A 69 0.38 -9.73 19.58
CA LEU A 69 1.69 -9.65 20.23
C LEU A 69 2.68 -10.56 19.52
N PHE A 70 3.87 -10.04 19.22
CA PHE A 70 4.94 -10.79 18.58
C PHE A 70 6.30 -10.25 19.02
N SER A 71 7.18 -11.16 19.45
CA SER A 71 8.54 -10.84 19.83
C SER A 71 9.42 -12.06 19.65
N GLU A 72 10.65 -11.86 19.17
CA GLU A 72 11.66 -12.91 19.07
C GLU A 72 12.28 -13.24 20.44
N SER A 73 12.19 -12.32 21.41
CA SER A 73 12.88 -12.43 22.70
C SER A 73 11.96 -12.40 23.93
N SER A 74 10.93 -11.57 23.93
CA SER A 74 10.02 -11.42 25.09
C SER A 74 8.66 -10.85 24.70
N LEU A 75 7.61 -11.66 24.90
CA LEU A 75 6.23 -11.21 24.74
C LEU A 75 5.82 -10.20 25.82
N GLN A 76 6.42 -10.26 27.01
CA GLN A 76 6.16 -9.27 28.07
C GLN A 76 6.61 -7.88 27.65
N HIS A 77 7.79 -7.76 27.04
CA HIS A 77 8.27 -6.48 26.53
C HIS A 77 7.37 -5.96 25.40
N ASP A 78 6.98 -6.84 24.46
CA ASP A 78 6.05 -6.43 23.40
C ASP A 78 4.66 -6.06 23.94
N ALA A 79 4.18 -6.68 25.03
CA ALA A 79 2.95 -6.26 25.68
C ALA A 79 3.03 -4.82 26.22
N ILE A 80 4.19 -4.37 26.71
CA ILE A 80 4.40 -2.96 27.11
C ILE A 80 4.27 -2.05 25.88
N GLN A 81 4.93 -2.40 24.78
CA GLN A 81 4.81 -1.68 23.50
C GLN A 81 3.35 -1.67 22.99
N ALA A 82 2.57 -2.71 23.28
CA ALA A 82 1.16 -2.80 22.90
C ALA A 82 0.30 -1.79 23.64
N ARG A 83 0.56 -1.63 24.94
CA ARG A 83 -0.11 -0.64 25.77
C ARG A 83 0.22 0.78 25.32
N GLU A 84 1.48 1.05 25.01
CA GLU A 84 1.89 2.34 24.43
C GLU A 84 1.20 2.61 23.10
N PHE A 85 1.16 1.62 22.19
CA PHE A 85 0.41 1.72 20.94
C PHE A 85 -1.08 2.04 21.16
N ILE A 86 -1.75 1.34 22.08
CA ILE A 86 -3.17 1.60 22.39
C ILE A 86 -3.36 3.02 22.93
N ALA A 87 -2.41 3.53 23.72
CA ALA A 87 -2.47 4.91 24.23
C ALA A 87 -2.33 5.97 23.13
N THR A 88 -1.82 5.63 21.94
CA THR A 88 -1.77 6.55 20.78
C THR A 88 -3.08 6.64 20.00
N LEU A 89 -4.06 5.78 20.29
CA LEU A 89 -5.34 5.78 19.59
C LEU A 89 -6.13 7.06 19.89
N VAL A 90 -6.72 7.62 18.84
CA VAL A 90 -7.54 8.84 18.91
C VAL A 90 -8.99 8.51 18.67
N SER A 91 -9.88 9.33 19.25
CA SER A 91 -11.31 9.25 18.97
C SER A 91 -11.61 9.52 17.49
N ILE A 92 -12.70 8.93 17.00
CA ILE A 92 -13.16 9.08 15.63
C ILE A 92 -13.36 10.57 15.32
N LYS A 93 -12.81 11.02 14.21
CA LYS A 93 -13.02 12.37 13.67
C LYS A 93 -13.70 12.25 12.31
N PRO A 94 -14.58 13.20 11.94
CA PRO A 94 -15.14 13.22 10.60
C PRO A 94 -13.99 13.33 9.58
N LEU A 95 -14.08 12.53 8.52
CA LEU A 95 -13.13 12.63 7.42
C LEU A 95 -13.29 14.01 6.75
N PRO A 96 -12.21 14.80 6.58
CA PRO A 96 -12.31 16.08 5.93
C PRO A 96 -12.71 15.91 4.46
N GLY A 97 -13.56 16.81 3.96
CA GLY A 97 -13.92 16.87 2.55
C GLY A 97 -12.71 17.08 1.65
N LEU A 98 -12.72 16.48 0.46
CA LEU A 98 -11.66 16.63 -0.52
C LEU A 98 -11.84 17.95 -1.30
N HIS A 99 -11.12 18.99 -0.89
CA HIS A 99 -11.13 20.30 -1.55
C HIS A 99 -9.77 20.58 -2.20
N LEU A 100 -9.59 20.03 -3.40
CA LEU A 100 -8.36 20.15 -4.18
C LEU A 100 -8.66 20.85 -5.51
N THR A 101 -7.76 21.73 -5.93
CA THR A 101 -7.77 22.34 -7.27
C THR A 101 -6.63 21.75 -8.06
N THR A 102 -6.92 21.14 -9.21
CA THR A 102 -5.90 20.63 -10.13
C THR A 102 -5.14 21.81 -10.76
N THR A 103 -3.82 21.79 -10.63
CA THR A 103 -2.94 22.82 -11.21
C THR A 103 -2.25 22.35 -12.47
N ARG A 104 -2.03 21.04 -12.61
CA ARG A 104 -1.41 20.43 -13.78
C ARG A 104 -1.84 18.98 -13.92
N GLU A 105 -1.95 18.54 -15.16
CA GLU A 105 -2.14 17.15 -15.55
C GLU A 105 -1.08 16.77 -16.59
N GLN A 106 -0.52 15.57 -16.48
CA GLN A 106 0.43 15.04 -17.45
C GLN A 106 0.26 13.52 -17.59
N HIS A 107 0.23 13.05 -18.83
CA HIS A 107 0.13 11.62 -19.15
C HIS A 107 1.48 11.03 -19.54
N TRP A 108 1.70 9.78 -19.16
CA TRP A 108 2.87 8.98 -19.51
C TRP A 108 2.45 7.57 -19.95
N PRO A 109 2.58 7.23 -21.24
CA PRO A 109 2.95 8.12 -22.34
C PRO A 109 1.88 9.19 -22.59
N ASP A 110 2.23 10.25 -23.33
CA ASP A 110 1.23 11.19 -23.86
C ASP A 110 0.43 10.55 -25.02
N LYS A 111 -0.48 11.32 -25.64
CA LYS A 111 -1.33 10.80 -26.71
C LYS A 111 -0.52 10.25 -27.89
N THR A 112 0.52 10.97 -28.32
CA THR A 112 1.35 10.56 -29.45
C THR A 112 2.13 9.30 -29.11
N GLY A 113 2.76 9.25 -27.93
CA GLY A 113 3.46 8.06 -27.47
C GLY A 113 2.53 6.86 -27.27
N TRP A 114 1.29 7.09 -26.85
CA TRP A 114 0.29 6.03 -26.73
C TRP A 114 -0.05 5.42 -28.09
N THR A 115 -0.33 6.24 -29.11
CA THR A 115 -0.60 5.75 -30.47
C THR A 115 0.54 4.88 -30.99
N GLN A 116 1.79 5.34 -30.81
CA GLN A 116 2.98 4.59 -31.23
C GLN A 116 3.09 3.21 -30.53
N LEU A 117 2.78 3.15 -29.22
CA LEU A 117 2.78 1.87 -28.50
C LEU A 117 1.69 0.91 -28.99
N ILE A 118 0.51 1.43 -29.36
CA ILE A 118 -0.59 0.62 -29.91
C ILE A 118 -0.24 0.09 -31.30
N GLU A 119 0.31 0.93 -32.17
CA GLU A 119 0.80 0.53 -33.50
C GLU A 119 1.86 -0.56 -33.40
N LEU A 120 2.82 -0.40 -32.47
CA LEU A 120 3.85 -1.42 -32.23
C LEU A 120 3.23 -2.75 -31.75
N ALA A 121 2.35 -2.70 -30.74
CA ALA A 121 1.74 -3.90 -30.19
C ALA A 121 0.87 -4.64 -31.22
N THR A 122 0.10 -3.92 -32.03
CA THR A 122 -0.75 -4.52 -33.07
C THR A 122 0.09 -5.12 -34.19
N LYS A 123 1.20 -4.49 -34.58
CA LYS A 123 2.16 -5.06 -35.53
C LYS A 123 2.79 -6.36 -35.00
N THR A 124 3.24 -6.39 -33.75
CA THR A 124 3.82 -7.60 -33.13
C THR A 124 2.81 -8.75 -33.03
N ILE A 125 1.52 -8.43 -32.84
CA ILE A 125 0.45 -9.43 -32.89
C ILE A 125 0.26 -9.96 -34.32
N ALA A 126 0.23 -9.07 -35.32
CA ALA A 126 0.09 -9.47 -36.72
C ALA A 126 1.26 -10.32 -37.23
N GLU A 127 2.47 -10.09 -36.70
CA GLU A 127 3.67 -10.89 -36.97
C GLU A 127 3.66 -12.27 -36.28
N GLY A 128 2.60 -12.63 -35.55
CA GLY A 128 2.43 -13.93 -34.90
C GLY A 128 3.30 -14.15 -33.67
N SER A 129 4.08 -13.15 -33.25
CA SER A 129 4.99 -13.23 -32.09
C SER A 129 4.25 -13.16 -30.75
N SER A 130 2.96 -12.78 -30.74
CA SER A 130 2.13 -12.73 -29.54
C SER A 130 0.65 -12.74 -29.89
N THR A 131 -0.21 -13.29 -29.01
CA THR A 131 -1.67 -13.33 -29.25
C THR A 131 -2.43 -12.20 -28.55
N LYS A 132 -1.89 -11.65 -27.45
CA LYS A 132 -2.52 -10.56 -26.67
C LYS A 132 -1.52 -9.86 -25.76
N TRP A 133 -1.55 -8.53 -25.74
CA TRP A 133 -0.76 -7.69 -24.84
C TRP A 133 -1.68 -7.02 -23.80
N CYS A 134 -1.47 -7.27 -22.52
CA CYS A 134 -2.27 -6.70 -21.42
C CYS A 134 -1.49 -5.73 -20.53
N SER A 135 -0.21 -5.53 -20.81
CA SER A 135 0.73 -4.82 -19.94
C SER A 135 0.94 -3.36 -20.36
N LEU A 136 0.25 -2.89 -21.40
CA LEU A 136 0.23 -1.46 -21.73
C LEU A 136 -0.64 -0.72 -20.72
N GLY A 137 -0.05 0.27 -20.06
CA GLY A 137 -0.74 1.16 -19.14
C GLY A 137 -0.34 2.61 -19.38
N GLN A 138 -1.23 3.54 -19.04
CA GLN A 138 -0.94 4.97 -19.04
C GLN A 138 -1.03 5.49 -17.60
N LEU A 139 -0.02 6.24 -17.19
CA LEU A 139 0.01 6.94 -15.92
C LEU A 139 -0.44 8.38 -16.11
N THR A 140 -1.39 8.84 -15.31
CA THR A 140 -1.77 10.25 -15.24
C THR A 140 -1.25 10.86 -13.94
N CYS A 141 -0.30 11.78 -14.06
CA CYS A 141 0.20 12.56 -12.94
C CYS A 141 -0.67 13.81 -12.77
N ILE A 142 -1.32 13.91 -11.60
CA ILE A 142 -2.18 15.04 -11.24
C ILE A 142 -1.48 15.85 -10.14
N SER A 143 -1.16 17.11 -10.43
CA SER A 143 -0.69 18.06 -9.43
C SER A 143 -1.86 18.85 -8.87
N GLN A 144 -1.95 18.96 -7.55
CA GLN A 144 -3.10 19.57 -6.87
C GLN A 144 -2.63 20.51 -5.75
N VAL A 145 -3.39 21.58 -5.53
CA VAL A 145 -3.26 22.47 -4.37
C VAL A 145 -4.52 22.45 -3.54
N ARG A 146 -4.39 22.65 -2.22
CA ARG A 146 -5.53 22.73 -1.32
C ARG A 146 -6.29 24.03 -1.61
N SER A 147 -7.58 23.93 -1.93
CA SER A 147 -8.41 25.10 -2.14
C SER A 147 -8.69 25.77 -0.79
N THR A 148 -8.33 27.05 -0.66
CA THR A 148 -8.55 27.85 0.55
C THR A 148 -9.84 28.69 0.49
N ARG A 149 -10.77 28.38 -0.41
CA ARG A 149 -12.06 29.09 -0.45
C ARG A 149 -12.84 28.87 0.85
N ARG A 150 -12.63 29.76 1.83
CA ARG A 150 -13.62 30.13 2.83
C ARG A 150 -14.78 30.74 2.04
N ARG A 151 -15.89 30.02 1.95
CA ARG A 151 -17.19 30.65 1.72
C ARG A 151 -17.72 31.09 3.07
#